data_AF-A0A416EM34-F1
#
_entry.id   AF-A0A416EM34-F1
#
_cell.length_a   1.000
_cell.length_b   1.000
_cell.length_c   1.000
_cell.angle_alpha   90.00
_cell.angle_beta   90.00
_cell.angle_gamma   90.00
#
_symmetry.space_group_name_H-M   'P 1'
#
loop_
_entity.id
_entity.type
_entity.pdbx_description
1 polymer ?
#
loop_
_entity_poly.entity_id
_entity_poly.type
_entity_poly.pdbx_seq_one_letter_code
_entity_poly.pdbx_strand_id
1 'polypeptide(L)'
;MKKKTIAVISGAVILIIAAGSIYGKPESSHKEGEPDVVGTFSVNRDENLTVIANRENIEDREAFARELLQMYKDDSFYSTKFSTDRGYATSLDMNIYLWKEDIEDGESVMTAEYRPVEYGKDYDVVNNPDKFQLYIDGKEVEE
;
A
#
# COMPACT_ATOMS: atom_id res chain seq x y z
N MET A 1 59.63 13.26 36.91
CA MET A 1 58.21 12.89 36.69
C MET A 1 57.75 13.44 35.35
N LYS A 2 57.58 12.60 34.33
CA LYS A 2 56.70 12.88 33.18
C LYS A 2 56.02 11.56 32.81
N LYS A 3 54.70 11.55 32.93
CA LYS A 3 53.82 10.43 32.63
C LYS A 3 53.36 10.52 31.15
N LYS A 4 52.75 9.41 30.69
CA LYS A 4 51.71 9.26 29.65
C LYS A 4 52.24 9.28 28.19
N THR A 5 51.86 8.43 27.24
CA THR A 5 50.67 7.55 27.09
C THR A 5 50.98 6.48 26.03
N ILE A 6 50.54 5.24 26.25
CA ILE A 6 50.47 4.16 25.24
C ILE A 6 49.24 4.43 24.35
N ALA A 7 49.40 4.54 23.04
CA ALA A 7 48.30 4.56 22.07
C ALA A 7 48.37 3.25 21.26
N VAL A 8 47.72 2.19 21.75
CA VAL A 8 46.40 1.67 21.30
C VAL A 8 46.36 1.39 19.80
N ILE A 9 46.61 0.12 19.48
CA ILE A 9 46.29 -0.52 18.20
C ILE A 9 44.77 -0.68 18.16
N SER A 10 44.11 0.03 17.24
CA SER A 10 42.67 -0.04 16.98
C SER A 10 42.47 0.30 15.50
N GLY A 11 41.81 -0.50 14.67
CA GLY A 11 41.16 -1.77 14.86
C GLY A 11 41.15 -2.54 13.53
N ALA A 12 40.93 -3.84 13.61
CA ALA A 12 40.77 -4.69 12.44
C ALA A 12 39.57 -4.20 11.61
N VAL A 13 39.81 -3.94 10.32
CA VAL A 13 38.76 -3.74 9.33
C VAL A 13 38.06 -5.08 9.13
N ILE A 14 36.86 -5.23 9.69
CA ILE A 14 35.98 -6.35 9.37
C ILE A 14 35.25 -5.97 8.09
N LEU A 15 35.70 -6.51 6.97
CA LEU A 15 34.94 -6.54 5.72
C LEU A 15 33.73 -7.45 5.95
N ILE A 16 32.59 -6.86 6.31
CA ILE A 16 31.30 -7.53 6.21
C ILE A 16 31.04 -7.67 4.71
N ILE A 17 31.30 -8.88 4.20
CA ILE A 17 30.78 -9.30 2.89
C ILE A 17 29.26 -9.30 3.08
N ALA A 18 28.60 -8.24 2.59
CA ALA A 18 27.17 -8.28 2.39
C ALA A 18 26.91 -9.39 1.37
N ALA A 19 26.53 -10.56 1.86
CA ALA A 19 26.00 -11.63 1.06
C ALA A 19 24.66 -11.14 0.48
N GLY A 20 24.74 -10.39 -0.62
CA GLY A 20 23.64 -10.29 -1.54
C GLY A 20 23.36 -11.67 -2.12
N SER A 21 22.09 -12.05 -2.10
CA SER A 21 21.49 -12.89 -3.14
C SER A 21 21.70 -14.42 -3.05
N ILE A 22 21.36 -15.09 -1.94
CA ILE A 22 21.19 -16.57 -1.97
C ILE A 22 20.01 -17.09 -1.13
N TYR A 23 18.88 -16.39 -1.11
CA TYR A 23 17.59 -17.07 -0.94
C TYR A 23 16.68 -16.51 -2.01
N GLY A 24 16.55 -17.26 -3.12
CA GLY A 24 15.39 -17.08 -3.98
C GLY A 24 14.17 -17.25 -3.09
N LYS A 25 13.25 -16.28 -3.13
CA LYS A 25 11.91 -16.41 -2.54
C LYS A 25 11.40 -17.78 -3.02
N PRO A 26 11.07 -18.73 -2.14
CA PRO A 26 10.51 -20.00 -2.62
C PRO A 26 9.32 -19.63 -3.50
N GLU A 27 9.21 -20.22 -4.69
CA GLU A 27 7.98 -20.14 -5.48
C GLU A 27 6.87 -20.69 -4.57
N SER A 28 6.20 -19.78 -3.87
CA SER A 28 5.01 -20.06 -3.11
C SER A 28 3.99 -20.57 -4.12
N SER A 29 3.30 -21.65 -3.76
CA SER A 29 2.16 -22.12 -4.53
C SER A 29 0.99 -21.18 -4.29
N HIS A 30 1.14 -19.96 -4.78
CA HIS A 30 0.13 -18.94 -4.76
C HIS A 30 -1.11 -19.46 -5.48
N LYS A 31 -2.26 -19.11 -4.93
CA LYS A 31 -3.55 -19.37 -5.56
C LYS A 31 -4.14 -18.03 -5.92
N GLU A 32 -4.32 -17.81 -7.21
CA GLU A 32 -5.00 -16.61 -7.68
C GLU A 32 -6.43 -16.55 -7.13
N GLY A 33 -6.91 -15.33 -6.91
CA GLY A 33 -8.23 -15.08 -6.34
C GLY A 33 -8.67 -13.62 -6.45
N GLU A 34 -9.76 -13.32 -5.77
CA GLU A 34 -10.26 -11.94 -5.66
C GLU A 34 -9.31 -11.09 -4.81
N PRO A 35 -9.17 -9.80 -5.13
CA PRO A 35 -8.36 -8.90 -4.32
C PRO A 35 -9.02 -8.68 -2.95
N ASP A 36 -8.21 -8.38 -1.94
CA ASP A 36 -8.70 -8.24 -0.58
C ASP A 36 -7.95 -7.16 0.21
N VAL A 37 -8.64 -6.56 1.19
CA VAL A 37 -8.03 -5.60 2.11
C VAL A 37 -7.58 -6.33 3.37
N VAL A 38 -6.28 -6.29 3.64
CA VAL A 38 -5.66 -6.97 4.78
C VAL A 38 -5.14 -6.03 5.86
N GLY A 39 -5.18 -4.72 5.60
CA GLY A 39 -4.81 -3.70 6.58
C GLY A 39 -5.54 -2.40 6.29
N THR A 40 -5.94 -1.70 7.36
CA THR A 40 -6.59 -0.39 7.27
C THR A 40 -6.05 0.56 8.33
N PHE A 41 -6.00 1.84 7.99
CA PHE A 41 -5.73 2.93 8.92
C PHE A 41 -6.56 4.15 8.51
N SER A 42 -7.31 4.73 9.45
CA SER A 42 -8.24 5.82 9.17
C SER A 42 -7.98 7.02 10.06
N VAL A 43 -7.92 8.21 9.46
CA VAL A 43 -7.83 9.50 10.17
C VAL A 43 -8.82 10.46 9.51
N ASN A 44 -9.74 11.04 10.28
CA ASN A 44 -10.74 11.98 9.76
C ASN A 44 -11.59 11.47 8.57
N ARG A 45 -11.83 10.16 8.47
CA ARG A 45 -12.48 9.46 7.32
C ARG A 45 -11.61 9.39 6.05
N ASP A 46 -10.36 9.80 6.11
CA ASP A 46 -9.38 9.48 5.08
C ASP A 46 -8.84 8.06 5.36
N GLU A 47 -9.17 7.14 4.46
CA GLU A 47 -8.93 5.71 4.63
C GLU A 47 -7.66 5.30 3.86
N ASN A 48 -6.69 4.74 4.58
CA ASN A 48 -5.49 4.14 4.02
C ASN A 48 -5.65 2.62 4.04
N LEU A 49 -5.62 1.99 2.87
CA LEU A 49 -5.85 0.56 2.69
C LEU A 49 -4.59 -0.15 2.19
N THR A 50 -4.29 -1.29 2.80
CA THR A 50 -3.31 -2.25 2.28
C THR A 50 -4.08 -3.37 1.59
N VAL A 51 -3.91 -3.46 0.27
CA VAL A 51 -4.62 -4.39 -0.61
C VAL A 51 -3.66 -5.46 -1.10
N ILE A 52 -4.11 -6.72 -1.08
CA ILE A 52 -3.47 -7.80 -1.82
C ILE A 52 -4.30 -8.10 -3.08
N ALA A 53 -3.65 -8.18 -4.23
CA ALA A 53 -4.30 -8.44 -5.50
C ALA A 53 -4.66 -9.92 -5.69
N ASN A 54 -3.97 -10.81 -4.95
CA ASN A 54 -4.07 -12.26 -5.05
C ASN A 54 -3.92 -12.75 -6.49
N ARG A 55 -2.91 -12.25 -7.21
CA ARG A 55 -2.64 -12.59 -8.61
C ARG A 55 -1.17 -12.32 -8.95
N GLU A 56 -0.66 -13.00 -9.97
CA GLU A 56 0.75 -12.88 -10.37
C GLU A 56 1.11 -11.53 -10.99
N ASN A 57 0.14 -10.87 -11.63
CA ASN A 57 0.34 -9.57 -12.26
C ASN A 57 -0.95 -8.73 -12.29
N ILE A 58 -0.81 -7.43 -12.56
CA ILE A 58 -1.91 -6.50 -12.83
C ILE A 58 -1.67 -5.92 -14.22
N GLU A 59 -2.29 -6.51 -15.24
CA GLU A 59 -2.10 -6.09 -16.63
C GLU A 59 -2.71 -4.70 -16.89
N ASP A 60 -3.95 -4.50 -16.44
CA ASP A 60 -4.66 -3.23 -16.54
C ASP A 60 -4.81 -2.61 -15.14
N ARG A 61 -3.88 -1.70 -14.81
CA ARG A 61 -3.86 -1.00 -13.52
C ARG A 61 -5.09 -0.13 -13.31
N GLU A 62 -5.65 0.44 -14.38
CA GLU A 62 -6.81 1.32 -14.27
C GLU A 62 -8.07 0.51 -14.01
N ALA A 63 -8.32 -0.53 -14.80
CA ALA A 63 -9.44 -1.44 -14.57
C ALA A 63 -9.38 -2.04 -13.16
N PHE A 64 -8.18 -2.43 -12.70
CA PHE A 64 -8.00 -2.97 -11.36
C PHE A 64 -8.24 -1.93 -10.26
N ALA A 65 -7.76 -0.69 -10.41
CA ALA A 65 -8.06 0.37 -9.44
C ALA A 65 -9.57 0.65 -9.37
N ARG A 66 -10.26 0.67 -10.51
CA ARG A 66 -11.72 0.83 -10.57
C ARG A 66 -12.48 -0.34 -9.96
N GLU A 67 -11.99 -1.57 -10.13
CA GLU A 67 -12.50 -2.78 -9.44
C GLU A 67 -12.43 -2.59 -7.92
N LEU A 68 -11.28 -2.20 -7.37
CA LEU A 68 -11.12 -1.97 -5.93
C LEU A 68 -12.04 -0.87 -5.39
N LEU A 69 -12.22 0.23 -6.15
CA LEU A 69 -13.17 1.28 -5.78
C LEU A 69 -14.61 0.78 -5.74
N GLN A 70 -15.00 -0.06 -6.71
CA GLN A 70 -16.33 -0.66 -6.71
C GLN A 70 -16.51 -1.60 -5.53
N MET A 71 -15.51 -2.44 -5.24
CA MET A 71 -15.55 -3.35 -4.09
C MET A 71 -15.64 -2.61 -2.76
N TYR A 72 -14.97 -1.45 -2.62
CA TYR A 72 -15.12 -0.58 -1.45
C TYR A 72 -16.57 -0.07 -1.32
N LYS A 73 -17.14 0.45 -2.41
CA LYS A 73 -18.53 0.97 -2.43
C LYS A 73 -19.56 -0.10 -2.10
N ASP A 74 -19.31 -1.33 -2.52
CA ASP A 74 -20.18 -2.48 -2.29
C ASP A 74 -19.91 -3.19 -0.95
N ASP A 75 -18.92 -2.73 -0.16
CA ASP A 75 -18.41 -3.39 1.05
C ASP A 75 -18.14 -4.89 0.84
N SER A 76 -17.57 -5.24 -0.32
CA SER A 76 -17.49 -6.62 -0.81
C SER A 76 -16.18 -7.33 -0.51
N PHE A 77 -15.18 -6.64 0.04
CA PHE A 77 -13.93 -7.27 0.49
C PHE A 77 -14.20 -8.38 1.51
N TYR A 78 -13.42 -9.45 1.42
CA TYR A 78 -13.67 -10.65 2.23
C TYR A 78 -13.18 -10.47 3.67
N SER A 79 -11.93 -10.04 3.85
CA SER A 79 -11.29 -9.99 5.16
C SER A 79 -11.69 -8.77 5.99
N THR A 80 -12.08 -7.67 5.33
CA THR A 80 -12.37 -6.39 5.98
C THR A 80 -13.77 -5.91 5.64
N LYS A 81 -14.50 -5.43 6.64
CA LYS A 81 -15.79 -4.74 6.50
C LYS A 81 -15.70 -3.32 7.02
N PHE A 82 -16.19 -2.37 6.24
CA PHE A 82 -16.10 -0.94 6.55
C PHE A 82 -17.35 -0.48 7.30
N SER A 83 -17.17 0.12 8.48
CA SER A 83 -18.29 0.76 9.18
C SER A 83 -18.62 2.10 8.54
N THR A 84 -19.89 2.33 8.27
CA THR A 84 -20.42 3.60 7.75
C THR A 84 -21.09 4.45 8.83
N ASP A 85 -20.95 4.09 10.11
CA ASP A 85 -21.60 4.79 11.23
C ASP A 85 -21.13 6.25 11.36
N ARG A 86 -19.94 6.55 10.83
CA ARG A 86 -19.34 7.89 10.77
C ARG A 86 -19.42 8.53 9.38
N GLY A 87 -20.20 7.94 8.46
CA GLY A 87 -20.22 8.27 7.04
C GLY A 87 -19.17 7.49 6.26
N TYR A 88 -19.19 7.64 4.92
CA TYR A 88 -18.22 7.04 4.01
C TYR A 88 -16.88 7.77 4.02
N ALA A 89 -15.84 7.17 3.45
CA ALA A 89 -14.54 7.82 3.34
C ALA A 89 -14.60 9.17 2.61
N THR A 90 -13.77 10.11 3.04
CA THR A 90 -13.53 11.40 2.38
C THR A 90 -12.35 11.34 1.41
N SER A 91 -11.53 10.28 1.49
CA SER A 91 -10.54 9.88 0.51
C SER A 91 -10.14 8.42 0.71
N LEU A 92 -9.67 7.78 -0.36
CA LEU A 92 -9.11 6.43 -0.31
C LEU A 92 -7.68 6.47 -0.84
N ASP A 93 -6.71 6.01 -0.03
CA ASP A 93 -5.33 5.79 -0.45
C ASP A 93 -5.03 4.29 -0.35
N MET A 94 -4.80 3.64 -1.48
CA MET A 94 -4.60 2.19 -1.56
C MET A 94 -3.15 1.87 -1.94
N ASN A 95 -2.47 1.12 -1.08
CA ASN A 95 -1.18 0.48 -1.39
C ASN A 95 -1.44 -0.97 -1.79
N ILE A 96 -1.09 -1.31 -3.03
CA ILE A 96 -1.46 -2.59 -3.63
C ILE A 96 -0.22 -3.46 -3.80
N TYR A 97 -0.32 -4.68 -3.28
CA TYR A 97 0.69 -5.73 -3.34
C TYR A 97 0.13 -6.91 -4.12
N LEU A 98 0.97 -7.70 -4.80
CA LEU A 98 0.50 -8.90 -5.49
C LEU A 98 0.10 -9.95 -4.46
N TRP A 99 0.99 -10.20 -3.50
CA TRP A 99 0.81 -11.17 -2.44
C TRP A 99 1.03 -10.58 -1.05
N LYS A 100 0.58 -11.29 -0.02
CA LYS A 100 0.62 -10.81 1.37
C LYS A 100 2.05 -10.66 1.89
N GLU A 101 2.93 -11.58 1.53
CA GLU A 101 4.35 -11.55 1.88
C GLU A 101 5.12 -10.38 1.25
N ASP A 102 4.62 -9.78 0.16
CA ASP A 102 5.26 -8.61 -0.46
C ASP A 102 5.06 -7.34 0.40
N ILE A 103 4.12 -7.35 1.34
CA ILE A 103 3.90 -6.24 2.29
C ILE A 103 5.12 -6.04 3.20
N GLU A 104 5.84 -7.12 3.53
CA GLU A 104 7.04 -7.05 4.38
C GLU A 104 8.20 -6.32 3.71
N ASP A 105 8.28 -6.42 2.38
CA ASP A 105 9.27 -5.71 1.56
C ASP A 105 8.95 -4.20 1.46
N GLY A 106 7.69 -3.82 1.73
CA GLY A 106 7.22 -2.43 1.81
C GLY A 106 7.10 -1.70 0.46
N GLU A 107 7.43 -2.36 -0.65
CA GLU A 107 7.32 -1.84 -2.01
C GLU A 107 6.03 -2.34 -2.66
N SER A 108 5.01 -1.49 -2.71
CA SER A 108 3.76 -1.78 -3.45
C SER A 108 4.02 -1.81 -4.96
N VAL A 109 3.34 -2.71 -5.67
CA VAL A 109 3.42 -2.76 -7.14
C VAL A 109 2.68 -1.60 -7.81
N MET A 110 1.66 -1.05 -7.12
CA MET A 110 0.96 0.17 -7.53
C MET A 110 0.32 0.88 -6.35
N THR A 111 0.07 2.18 -6.51
CA THR A 111 -0.84 2.92 -5.63
C THR A 111 -2.06 3.39 -6.41
N ALA A 112 -3.22 3.41 -5.74
CA ALA A 112 -4.45 4.00 -6.26
C ALA A 112 -5.04 4.95 -5.23
N GLU A 113 -5.23 6.21 -5.62
CA GLU A 113 -5.67 7.28 -4.74
C GLU A 113 -6.96 7.87 -5.32
N TYR A 114 -8.04 7.90 -4.53
CA TYR A 114 -9.31 8.50 -4.92
C TYR A 114 -9.61 9.65 -3.98
N ARG A 115 -9.36 10.86 -4.48
CA ARG A 115 -9.28 12.08 -3.67
C ARG A 115 -10.28 13.12 -4.15
N PRO A 116 -10.81 13.97 -3.24
CA PRO A 116 -11.75 15.00 -3.63
C PRO A 116 -11.05 16.06 -4.48
N VAL A 117 -11.74 16.57 -5.50
CA VAL A 117 -11.24 17.69 -6.32
C VAL A 117 -11.16 19.01 -5.54
N GLU A 118 -11.93 19.13 -4.45
CA GLU A 118 -11.90 20.26 -3.52
C GLU A 118 -11.96 19.77 -2.06
N TYR A 119 -10.93 20.10 -1.27
CA TYR A 119 -10.85 19.76 0.15
C TYR A 119 -11.72 20.67 1.04
N GLY A 120 -12.13 20.15 2.21
CA GLY A 120 -12.88 20.90 3.22
C GLY A 120 -14.39 21.01 2.94
N LYS A 121 -14.90 20.22 1.98
CA LYS A 121 -16.34 19.98 1.79
C LYS A 121 -16.74 18.67 2.46
N ASP A 122 -18.02 18.51 2.71
CA ASP A 122 -18.60 17.26 3.22
C ASP A 122 -18.89 16.28 2.08
N TYR A 123 -17.91 16.10 1.18
CA TYR A 123 -18.00 15.14 0.09
C TYR A 123 -17.53 13.76 0.57
N ASP A 124 -18.14 12.72 0.03
CA ASP A 124 -17.71 11.35 0.28
C ASP A 124 -17.66 10.52 -1.00
N VAL A 125 -16.84 9.45 -0.96
CA VAL A 125 -16.49 8.63 -2.12
C VAL A 125 -17.67 7.89 -2.76
N VAL A 126 -18.79 7.77 -2.04
CA VAL A 126 -19.99 7.02 -2.50
C VAL A 126 -21.04 7.98 -3.05
N ASN A 127 -21.37 9.03 -2.29
CA ASN A 127 -22.48 9.92 -2.60
C ASN A 127 -22.09 11.06 -3.55
N ASN A 128 -20.80 11.36 -3.71
CA ASN A 128 -20.33 12.46 -4.56
C ASN A 128 -19.25 12.03 -5.55
N PRO A 129 -19.43 10.96 -6.34
CA PRO A 129 -18.38 10.42 -7.20
C PRO A 129 -17.84 11.45 -8.22
N ASP A 130 -18.69 12.38 -8.69
CA ASP A 130 -18.32 13.48 -9.60
C ASP A 130 -17.42 14.55 -8.95
N LYS A 131 -17.19 14.46 -7.64
CA LYS A 131 -16.31 15.36 -6.88
C LYS A 131 -14.97 14.72 -6.54
N PHE A 132 -14.65 13.59 -7.13
CA PHE A 132 -13.41 12.86 -6.86
C PHE A 132 -12.66 12.56 -8.14
N GLN A 133 -11.35 12.45 -7.99
CA GLN A 133 -10.43 12.11 -9.06
C GLN A 133 -9.61 10.90 -8.66
N LEU A 134 -9.48 9.94 -9.59
CA LEU A 134 -8.62 8.77 -9.45
C LEU A 134 -7.21 9.12 -9.92
N TYR A 135 -6.22 8.73 -9.11
CA TYR A 135 -4.81 8.77 -9.45
C TYR A 135 -4.22 7.37 -9.30
N ILE A 136 -3.35 7.00 -10.24
CA ILE A 136 -2.59 5.76 -10.21
C ILE A 136 -1.11 6.12 -10.22
N ASP A 137 -0.39 5.70 -9.19
CA ASP A 137 1.03 6.07 -8.97
C ASP A 137 1.27 7.59 -9.04
N GLY A 138 0.34 8.35 -8.46
CA GLY A 138 0.36 9.82 -8.47
C GLY A 138 0.01 10.48 -9.83
N LYS A 139 -0.39 9.72 -10.85
CA LYS A 139 -0.84 10.24 -12.14
C LYS A 139 -2.36 10.22 -12.23
N GLU A 140 -2.93 11.34 -12.62
CA GLU A 140 -4.36 11.48 -12.85
C GLU A 140 -4.84 10.54 -13.96
N VAL A 141 -5.96 9.87 -13.73
CA VAL A 141 -6.66 9.05 -14.73
C VAL A 141 -7.75 9.89 -15.39
N GLU A 142 -7.63 10.11 -16.70
CA GLU A 142 -8.68 10.80 -17.47
C GLU A 142 -9.93 9.89 -17.59
N GLU A 143 -11.12 10.48 -17.47
CA GLU A 143 -12.41 9.77 -17.66
C GLU A 143 -12.68 9.38 -19.12
#